data_AF-A0A7M4EBT4-F1
#
_entry.id   AF-A0A7M4EBT4-F1
#
_cell.length_a   1.000
_cell.length_b   1.000
_cell.length_c   1.000
_cell.angle_alpha   90.00
_cell.angle_beta   90.00
_cell.angle_gamma   90.00
#
_symmetry.space_group_name_H-M   'P 1'
#
loop_
_entity.id
_entity.type
_entity.pdbx_description
1 polymer ?
#
loop_
_entity_poly.entity_id
_entity_poly.type
_entity_poly.pdbx_seq_one_letter_code
_entity_poly.pdbx_strand_id
1 'polypeptide(L)'
;MTSFEEAETEETITCLHMMFYHPSQLEKQVFRHLNFYRREQLRADEVAKFGRDSNICHYILVDARVSRIQFSLQLFRKLSSSELLLLNAPQ
;
A
#
# COMPACT_ATOMS: atom_id res chain seq x y z
N MET A 1 39.37 7.40 18.06
CA MET A 1 38.39 8.36 17.49
C MET A 1 37.74 7.64 16.32
N THR A 2 36.48 7.22 16.48
CA THR A 2 35.65 6.76 15.36
C THR A 2 35.28 8.00 14.54
N SER A 3 35.67 8.06 13.27
CA SER A 3 35.38 9.19 12.40
C SER A 3 33.87 9.35 12.22
N PHE A 4 33.40 10.59 12.25
CA PHE A 4 31.98 10.96 12.06
C PHE A 4 31.42 10.54 10.68
N GLU A 5 32.29 10.08 9.77
CA GLU A 5 31.98 9.65 8.41
C GLU A 5 31.34 8.25 8.33
N GLU A 6 31.33 7.47 9.42
CA GLU A 6 30.73 6.13 9.49
C GLU A 6 29.41 6.10 10.28
N ALA A 7 28.79 7.26 10.54
CA ALA A 7 27.49 7.30 11.21
C ALA A 7 26.40 6.84 10.24
N GLU A 8 25.73 5.72 10.55
CA GLU A 8 24.52 5.28 9.85
C GLU A 8 23.46 6.38 9.93
N THR A 9 23.11 6.97 8.79
CA THR A 9 22.01 7.94 8.71
C THR A 9 20.69 7.20 8.54
N GLU A 10 19.77 7.34 9.49
CA GLU A 10 18.44 6.73 9.39
C GLU A 10 17.60 7.48 8.34
N GLU A 11 17.32 6.83 7.21
CA GLU A 11 16.39 7.35 6.22
C GLU A 11 14.95 7.11 6.65
N THR A 12 14.15 8.17 6.61
CA THR A 12 12.70 8.05 6.84
C THR A 12 12.00 7.58 5.57
N ILE A 13 11.06 6.64 5.71
CA ILE A 13 10.32 6.06 4.59
C ILE A 13 8.90 6.62 4.60
N THR A 14 8.40 7.02 3.42
CA THR A 14 7.00 7.41 3.24
C THR A 14 6.06 6.24 3.54
N CYS A 15 5.13 6.44 4.47
CA CYS A 15 4.18 5.40 4.90
C CYS A 15 2.73 5.87 4.67
N LEU A 16 1.96 5.07 3.93
CA LEU A 16 0.52 5.29 3.77
C LEU A 16 -0.24 4.56 4.87
N HIS A 17 -0.92 5.31 5.73
CA HIS A 17 -1.83 4.76 6.71
C HIS A 17 -3.23 4.66 6.11
N MET A 18 -3.76 3.44 6.02
CA MET A 18 -5.10 3.17 5.49
C MET A 18 -6.02 2.63 6.58
N MET A 19 -7.23 3.16 6.64
CA MET A 19 -8.31 2.66 7.48
C MET A 19 -9.41 2.08 6.58
N PHE A 20 -9.83 0.85 6.89
CA PHE A 20 -10.85 0.14 6.11
C PHE A 20 -12.12 -0.01 6.93
N TYR A 21 -13.27 0.14 6.28
CA TYR A 21 -14.58 -0.13 6.86
C TYR A 21 -15.47 -0.77 5.80
N HIS A 22 -16.21 -1.81 6.20
CA HIS A 22 -17.27 -2.38 5.39
C HIS A 22 -18.46 -2.74 6.31
N PRO A 23 -19.70 -2.39 5.94
CA PRO A 23 -20.88 -2.59 6.81
C PRO A 23 -21.06 -4.03 7.32
N SER A 24 -20.77 -5.01 6.46
CA SER A 24 -20.87 -6.44 6.79
C SER A 24 -19.49 -7.11 7.00
N GLN A 25 -18.47 -6.38 7.48
CA GLN A 25 -17.10 -6.92 7.58
C GLN A 25 -16.99 -8.18 8.44
N LEU A 26 -17.79 -8.27 9.51
CA LEU A 26 -17.78 -9.44 10.42
C LEU A 26 -18.41 -10.68 9.78
N GLU A 27 -19.50 -10.51 9.04
CA GLU A 27 -20.21 -11.62 8.39
C GLU A 27 -19.47 -12.08 7.12
N LYS A 28 -19.11 -11.13 6.25
CA LYS A 28 -18.50 -11.43 4.95
C LYS A 28 -17.00 -11.63 5.01
N GLN A 29 -16.36 -11.24 6.11
CA GLN A 29 -14.91 -11.38 6.28
C GLN A 29 -14.13 -10.73 5.11
N VAL A 30 -14.63 -9.58 4.63
CA VAL A 30 -14.13 -8.89 3.40
C VAL A 30 -12.64 -8.59 3.48
N PHE A 31 -12.13 -8.32 4.68
CA PHE A 31 -10.74 -7.93 4.92
C PHE A 31 -9.86 -9.06 5.46
N ARG A 32 -10.33 -10.32 5.44
CA ARG A 32 -9.63 -11.44 6.10
C ARG A 32 -8.20 -11.71 5.61
N HIS A 33 -7.85 -11.28 4.41
CA HIS A 33 -6.50 -11.45 3.83
C HIS A 33 -5.63 -10.21 3.98
N LEU A 34 -6.13 -9.13 4.59
CA LEU A 34 -5.32 -7.94 4.84
C LEU A 34 -4.54 -8.11 6.16
N ASN A 35 -3.23 -7.83 6.12
CA ASN A 35 -2.37 -7.86 7.29
C ASN A 35 -2.48 -6.55 8.08
N PHE A 36 -3.53 -6.40 8.88
CA PHE A 36 -3.67 -5.23 9.74
C PHE A 36 -2.55 -5.13 10.77
N TYR A 37 -2.23 -3.89 11.17
CA TYR A 37 -1.21 -3.55 12.17
C TYR A 37 0.23 -3.93 11.79
N ARG A 38 0.45 -4.36 10.54
CA ARG A 38 1.79 -4.60 9.99
C ARG A 38 2.09 -3.56 8.92
N ARG A 39 3.31 -3.02 8.95
CA ARG A 39 3.84 -2.20 7.84
C ARG A 39 4.39 -3.15 6.78
N GLU A 40 3.90 -3.00 5.57
CA GLU A 40 4.43 -3.68 4.39
C GLU A 40 5.25 -2.68 3.59
N GLN A 41 6.46 -3.08 3.17
CA GLN A 41 7.30 -2.27 2.31
C GLN A 41 7.06 -2.68 0.86
N LEU A 42 6.84 -1.68 0.02
CA LEU A 42 6.75 -1.84 -1.43
C LEU A 42 7.87 -1.05 -2.08
N ARG A 43 8.35 -1.54 -3.21
CA ARG A 43 9.33 -0.79 -3.99
C ARG A 43 8.68 0.41 -4.66
N ALA A 44 9.43 1.47 -4.89
CA ALA A 44 8.90 2.68 -5.50
C ALA A 44 8.40 2.48 -6.95
N ASP A 45 8.91 1.45 -7.65
CA ASP A 45 8.51 1.05 -9.00
C ASP A 45 7.30 0.10 -9.02
N GLU A 46 6.85 -0.38 -7.86
CA GLU A 46 5.69 -1.26 -7.75
C GLU A 46 4.36 -0.49 -7.74
N VAL A 47 3.32 -1.16 -8.24
CA VAL A 47 1.95 -0.66 -8.22
C VAL A 47 1.13 -1.53 -7.27
N ALA A 48 0.74 -0.96 -6.12
CA ALA A 48 -0.12 -1.63 -5.15
C ALA A 48 -1.53 -1.79 -5.73
N LYS A 49 -1.97 -3.02 -5.91
CA LYS A 49 -3.28 -3.34 -6.51
C LYS A 49 -4.23 -3.91 -5.46
N PHE A 50 -5.45 -3.38 -5.43
CA PHE A 50 -6.53 -3.82 -4.55
C PHE A 50 -7.64 -4.44 -5.39
N GLY A 51 -8.17 -5.59 -4.99
CA GLY A 51 -9.21 -6.28 -5.76
C GLY A 51 -9.47 -7.69 -5.24
N ARG A 52 -10.31 -8.46 -5.94
CA ARG A 52 -10.63 -9.84 -5.55
C ARG A 52 -9.74 -10.91 -6.19
N ASP A 53 -8.95 -10.56 -7.21
CA ASP A 53 -8.11 -11.53 -7.93
C ASP A 53 -6.76 -11.74 -7.22
N SER A 54 -6.59 -12.89 -6.57
CA SER A 54 -5.38 -13.23 -5.81
C SER A 54 -4.13 -13.44 -6.65
N ASN A 55 -4.26 -13.56 -7.97
CA ASN A 55 -3.10 -13.74 -8.84
C ASN A 55 -2.46 -12.40 -9.24
N ILE A 56 -3.18 -11.28 -9.06
CA ILE A 56 -2.79 -9.97 -9.60
C ILE A 56 -2.75 -8.88 -8.51
N CYS A 57 -3.60 -8.98 -7.49
CA CYS A 57 -3.70 -7.99 -6.43
C CYS A 57 -2.73 -8.29 -5.27
N HIS A 58 -2.16 -7.23 -4.71
CA HIS A 58 -1.36 -7.30 -3.49
C HIS A 58 -2.28 -7.37 -2.27
N TYR A 59 -3.38 -6.62 -2.32
CA TYR A 59 -4.34 -6.49 -1.23
C TYR A 59 -5.70 -7.08 -1.65
N ILE A 60 -6.01 -8.26 -1.10
CA ILE A 60 -7.19 -9.03 -1.49
C ILE A 60 -8.41 -8.63 -0.67
N LEU A 61 -9.47 -8.23 -1.37
CA LEU A 61 -10.78 -7.93 -0.80
C LEU A 61 -11.76 -9.04 -1.16
N VAL A 62 -12.25 -9.76 -0.15
CA VAL A 62 -13.07 -10.97 -0.31
C VAL A 62 -14.56 -10.59 -0.40
N ASP A 63 -14.98 -10.10 -1.55
CA ASP A 63 -16.40 -9.90 -1.86
C ASP A 63 -16.62 -10.04 -3.38
N ALA A 64 -17.66 -10.76 -3.79
CA ALA A 64 -17.97 -10.99 -5.20
C ALA A 64 -18.32 -9.69 -5.97
N ARG A 65 -18.71 -8.63 -5.24
CA ARG A 65 -19.00 -7.30 -5.81
C ARG A 65 -17.74 -6.49 -6.12
N VAL A 66 -16.58 -6.90 -5.61
CA VAL A 66 -15.31 -6.25 -5.89
C VAL A 66 -14.82 -6.68 -7.28
N SER A 67 -14.34 -5.73 -8.07
CA SER A 67 -13.73 -6.02 -9.38
C SER A 67 -12.47 -6.88 -9.23
N ARG A 68 -12.04 -7.57 -10.30
CA ARG A 68 -10.78 -8.34 -10.29
C ARG A 68 -9.62 -7.47 -9.80
N ILE A 69 -9.57 -6.24 -10.31
CA ILE A 69 -8.80 -5.11 -9.78
C ILE A 69 -9.81 -3.98 -9.57
N GLN A 70 -9.88 -3.44 -8.36
CA GLN A 70 -10.80 -2.36 -7.97
C GLN A 70 -10.16 -0.99 -8.11
N PHE A 71 -8.90 -0.87 -7.68
CA PHE A 71 -8.08 0.32 -7.85
C PHE A 71 -6.61 -0.04 -7.64
N SER A 72 -5.75 0.91 -8.00
CA SER A 72 -4.31 0.78 -7.84
C SER A 72 -3.70 2.07 -7.29
N LEU A 73 -2.66 1.91 -6.49
CA LEU A 73 -1.86 3.01 -5.97
C LEU A 73 -0.45 2.88 -6.53
N GLN A 74 0.04 3.98 -7.09
CA GLN A 74 1.40 4.08 -7.59
C GLN A 74 2.10 5.25 -6.90
N LEU A 75 3.35 5.02 -6.47
CA LEU A 75 4.18 6.11 -5.99
C LEU A 75 4.63 6.97 -7.16
N PHE A 76 4.56 8.28 -6.97
CA PHE A 76 5.13 9.23 -7.90
C PHE A 76 5.83 10.34 -7.13
N ARG A 77 6.82 10.95 -7.79
CA ARG A 77 7.51 12.13 -7.30
C ARG A 77 7.10 13.32 -8.14
N LYS A 78 6.53 14.35 -7.50
CA LYS A 78 6.23 15.60 -8.20
C LYS A 78 7.56 16.25 -8.62
N LEU A 79 7.62 16.82 -9.83
CA LEU A 79 8.77 17.59 -10.29
C LEU A 79 9.15 18.64 -9.24
N SER A 80 10.45 18.78 -8.95
CA SER A 80 11.01 19.70 -7.95
C SER A 80 10.57 19.49 -6.48
N SER A 81 9.89 18.39 -6.16
CA SER A 81 9.61 17.99 -4.77
C SER A 81 10.57 16.89 -4.32
N SER A 82 10.90 16.86 -3.03
CA SER A 82 11.56 15.69 -2.41
C SER A 82 10.55 14.70 -1.82
N GLU A 83 9.27 15.04 -1.83
CA GLU A 83 8.19 14.20 -1.29
C GLU A 83 7.70 13.18 -2.33
N LEU A 84 7.45 11.95 -1.86
CA LEU A 84 6.73 10.93 -2.60
C LEU A 84 5.24 11.05 -2.31
N LEU A 85 4.44 11.03 -3.37
CA LEU A 85 2.99 11.09 -3.34
C LEU A 85 2.40 9.80 -3.93
N LEU A 86 1.13 9.54 -3.63
CA LEU A 86 0.41 8.38 -4.15
C LEU A 86 -0.67 8.84 -5.12
N LEU A 87 -0.68 8.25 -6.31
CA LEU A 87 -1.74 8.44 -7.29
C LEU A 87 -2.70 7.25 -7.24
N ASN A 88 -3.98 7.53 -7.05
CA ASN A 88 -5.04 6.53 -7.21
C ASN A 88 -5.46 6.49 -8.69
N ALA A 89 -5.29 5.33 -9.32
CA ALA A 89 -5.81 5.06 -10.65
C ALA A 89 -6.98 4.07 -10.54
N PRO A 90 -8.24 4.50 -10.72
CA PRO A 90 -9.37 3.60 -10.84
C PRO A 90 -9.21 2.73 -12.10
N GLN A 91 -9.63 1.47 -12.01
CA GLN A 91 -9.52 0.46 -13.07
C GLN A 91 -10.90 -0.06 -13.46
#